data_AF-A0A4T0W9R2-F1
#
_entry.id   AF-A0A4T0W9R2-F1
#
_cell.length_a   1.000
_cell.length_b   1.000
_cell.length_c   1.000
_cell.angle_alpha   90.00
_cell.angle_beta   90.00
_cell.angle_gamma   90.00
#
_symmetry.space_group_name_H-M   'P 1'
#
loop_
_entity.id
_entity.type
_entity.pdbx_description
1 polymer ?
#
loop_
_entity_poly.entity_id
_entity_poly.type
_entity_poly.pdbx_seq_one_letter_code
_entity_poly.pdbx_strand_id
1 'polypeptide(L)'
;MSLTGAISRAFLHGLNDVQTEGLPQFLEVLDKRRAEVPQRGLITVSNHISVLDDPLIWGALPLKYNSVPSSARWGLGAHDICFKNGFFKSFFSLGQVLPTYRMLHSPNGGLFQPTMAQAIRLVSGPGALFPLKIAFRAGNNEVFASPAYYRNNHNAWVHVFPEGCVHQHPQRTLRYFKWGVSRLILESDPAPQLVPIFIDGFSDIMPEDRHWPRWAPRIGAKIRVIYGEALEVGDAFKEQRSRWKSMVQKEEKALGKRLDAGEVPESLKDHPEAIQLRIEVAKTVRDMVQELRLRAGYPQDDPAFALAETWERDPKKKQYKSPVDDGLVHKE
;
A
#
# COMPACT_ATOMS: atom_id res chain seq x y z
N MET A 1 7.05 -5.57 15.23
CA MET A 1 6.12 -4.43 15.15
C MET A 1 5.93 -3.68 16.47
N SER A 2 5.77 -4.35 17.62
CA SER A 2 5.46 -3.70 18.91
C SER A 2 6.45 -2.59 19.32
N LEU A 3 7.76 -2.83 19.19
CA LEU A 3 8.79 -1.84 19.53
C LEU A 3 8.74 -0.62 18.59
N THR A 4 8.70 -0.85 17.28
CA THR A 4 8.58 0.23 16.27
C THR A 4 7.32 1.06 16.52
N GLY A 5 6.18 0.42 16.76
CA GLY A 5 4.93 1.12 17.07
C GLY A 5 5.01 1.93 18.37
N ALA A 6 5.69 1.41 19.40
CA ALA A 6 5.89 2.15 20.65
C ALA A 6 6.78 3.38 20.48
N ILE A 7 7.91 3.24 19.76
CA ILE A 7 8.82 4.34 19.46
C ILE A 7 8.11 5.40 18.62
N SER A 8 7.42 5.00 17.54
CA SER A 8 6.68 5.91 16.68
C SER A 8 5.58 6.63 17.45
N ARG A 9 4.85 5.94 18.34
CA ARG A 9 3.84 6.56 19.20
C ARG A 9 4.45 7.58 20.15
N ALA A 10 5.54 7.22 20.83
CA ALA A 10 6.23 8.12 21.75
C ALA A 10 6.78 9.36 21.01
N PHE A 11 7.34 9.18 19.82
CA PHE A 11 7.81 10.28 18.98
C PHE A 11 6.65 11.18 18.53
N LEU A 12 5.55 10.61 18.05
CA LEU A 12 4.41 11.39 17.58
C LEU A 12 3.73 12.17 18.70
N HIS A 13 3.34 11.51 19.79
CA HIS A 13 2.58 12.17 20.87
C HIS A 13 3.45 12.89 21.89
N GLY A 14 4.74 12.58 21.96
CA GLY A 14 5.68 13.21 22.89
C GLY A 14 6.39 14.43 22.29
N LEU A 15 6.61 14.46 20.98
CA LEU A 15 7.43 15.46 20.31
C LEU A 15 6.72 16.19 19.15
N ASN A 16 5.47 15.86 18.83
CA ASN A 16 4.70 16.47 17.75
C ASN A 16 3.24 16.72 18.19
N ASP A 17 2.52 17.52 17.43
CA ASP A 17 1.08 17.75 17.60
C ASP A 17 0.31 16.82 16.67
N VAL A 18 -0.49 15.90 17.21
CA VAL A 18 -1.17 14.86 16.43
C VAL A 18 -2.68 15.06 16.50
N GLN A 19 -3.28 15.29 15.34
CA GLN A 19 -4.73 15.42 15.17
C GLN A 19 -5.24 14.26 14.33
N THR A 20 -6.31 13.62 14.81
CA THR A 20 -6.92 12.49 14.11
C THR A 20 -8.40 12.72 13.92
N GLU A 21 -8.90 12.45 12.72
CA GLU A 21 -10.32 12.50 12.36
C GLU A 21 -10.78 11.12 11.89
N GLY A 22 -11.96 10.66 12.31
CA GLY A 22 -12.47 9.32 11.95
C GLY A 22 -11.77 8.14 12.65
N LEU A 23 -10.83 8.41 13.55
CA LEU A 23 -10.10 7.38 14.28
C LEU A 23 -11.02 6.43 15.07
N PRO A 24 -12.05 6.89 15.83
CA PRO A 24 -12.94 5.99 16.57
C PRO A 24 -13.60 4.92 15.68
N GLN A 25 -14.12 5.32 14.52
CA GLN A 25 -14.75 4.42 13.56
C GLN A 25 -13.74 3.42 12.99
N PHE A 26 -12.52 3.87 12.71
CA PHE A 26 -11.46 2.96 12.29
C PHE A 26 -11.07 1.97 13.41
N LEU A 27 -11.01 2.41 14.66
CA LEU A 27 -10.74 1.55 15.81
C LEU A 27 -11.85 0.50 16.00
N GLU A 28 -13.10 0.82 15.74
CA GLU A 28 -14.20 -0.15 15.77
C GLU A 28 -14.01 -1.27 14.73
N VAL A 29 -13.56 -0.93 13.52
CA VAL A 29 -13.21 -1.94 12.50
C VAL A 29 -12.08 -2.84 13.01
N LEU A 30 -11.03 -2.26 13.60
CA LEU A 30 -9.91 -3.04 14.12
C LEU A 30 -10.30 -3.88 15.35
N ASP A 31 -11.17 -3.38 16.22
CA ASP A 31 -11.62 -4.10 17.42
C ASP A 31 -12.54 -5.28 17.04
N LYS A 32 -13.46 -5.11 16.07
CA LYS A 32 -14.25 -6.24 15.52
C LYS A 32 -13.35 -7.35 14.98
N ARG A 33 -12.31 -6.98 14.23
CA ARG A 33 -11.33 -7.91 13.67
C ARG A 33 -10.44 -8.59 14.71
N ARG A 34 -10.29 -8.01 15.91
CA ARG A 34 -9.52 -8.60 17.02
C ARG A 34 -10.39 -9.48 17.92
N ALA A 35 -11.66 -9.15 18.07
CA ALA A 35 -12.61 -9.90 18.89
C ALA A 35 -13.01 -11.23 18.22
N GLU A 36 -13.09 -11.26 16.90
CA GLU A 36 -13.55 -12.41 16.12
C GLU A 36 -12.55 -12.79 15.04
N VAL A 37 -12.62 -14.04 14.54
CA VAL A 37 -11.85 -14.45 13.36
C VAL A 37 -12.34 -13.63 12.15
N PRO A 38 -11.47 -12.83 11.50
CA PRO A 38 -11.89 -12.00 10.37
C PRO A 38 -12.46 -12.84 9.24
N GLN A 39 -13.68 -12.51 8.80
CA GLN A 39 -14.34 -13.19 7.68
C GLN A 39 -13.89 -12.68 6.31
N ARG A 40 -13.26 -11.51 6.27
CA ARG A 40 -12.74 -10.85 5.06
C ARG A 40 -11.48 -10.03 5.37
N GLY A 41 -10.65 -9.80 4.35
CA GLY A 41 -9.48 -8.94 4.48
C GLY A 41 -9.83 -7.46 4.71
N LEU A 42 -8.83 -6.68 5.13
CA LEU A 42 -8.93 -5.22 5.24
C LEU A 42 -7.83 -4.61 4.39
N ILE A 43 -8.20 -3.69 3.51
CA ILE A 43 -7.28 -2.85 2.76
C ILE A 43 -7.35 -1.44 3.35
N THR A 44 -6.20 -0.88 3.68
CA THR A 44 -6.08 0.56 3.96
C THR A 44 -5.22 1.19 2.88
N VAL A 45 -5.60 2.38 2.42
CA VAL A 45 -4.87 3.11 1.38
C VAL A 45 -4.57 4.51 1.87
N SER A 46 -3.39 5.04 1.56
CA SER A 46 -3.10 6.45 1.80
C SER A 46 -2.18 7.06 0.76
N ASN A 47 -2.16 8.40 0.73
CA ASN A 47 -1.09 9.15 0.09
C ASN A 47 0.26 8.89 0.78
N HIS A 48 1.36 9.19 0.10
CA HIS A 48 2.71 8.90 0.56
C HIS A 48 3.59 10.15 0.47
N ILE A 49 3.91 10.75 1.61
CA ILE A 49 4.57 12.04 1.74
C ILE A 49 5.93 11.96 2.46
N SER A 50 6.29 10.81 3.03
CA SER A 50 7.57 10.63 3.70
C SER A 50 8.01 9.17 3.74
N VAL A 51 9.33 8.95 3.76
CA VAL A 51 9.92 7.62 4.03
C VAL A 51 9.56 7.08 5.42
N LEU A 52 9.09 7.94 6.32
CA LEU A 52 8.63 7.58 7.67
C LEU A 52 7.11 7.37 7.77
N ASP A 53 6.33 7.52 6.70
CA ASP A 53 4.87 7.37 6.77
C ASP A 53 4.48 6.01 7.35
N ASP A 54 5.11 4.97 6.82
CA ASP A 54 4.82 3.58 7.14
C ASP A 54 4.94 3.27 8.64
N PRO A 55 6.03 3.62 9.35
CA PRO A 55 6.08 3.46 10.81
C PRO A 55 5.29 4.53 11.60
N LEU A 56 5.17 5.76 11.12
CA LEU A 56 4.55 6.85 11.88
C LEU A 56 3.03 6.78 11.89
N ILE A 57 2.38 6.49 10.76
CA ILE A 57 0.91 6.46 10.67
C ILE A 57 0.27 5.49 11.68
N TRP A 58 0.94 4.40 12.06
CA TRP A 58 0.45 3.46 13.09
C TRP A 58 0.84 3.84 14.51
N GLY A 59 1.75 4.79 14.69
CA GLY A 59 2.03 5.40 15.99
C GLY A 59 0.81 6.18 16.53
N ALA A 60 -0.06 6.67 15.64
CA ALA A 60 -1.33 7.29 16.01
C ALA A 60 -2.28 6.30 16.70
N LEU A 61 -2.16 4.99 16.42
CA LEU A 61 -3.00 3.96 17.02
C LEU A 61 -2.57 3.63 18.46
N PRO A 62 -3.51 3.25 19.33
CA PRO A 62 -3.19 2.63 20.63
C PRO A 62 -2.27 1.42 20.48
N LEU A 63 -1.35 1.23 21.44
CA LEU A 63 -0.32 0.18 21.35
C LEU A 63 -0.87 -1.23 21.14
N LYS A 64 -2.08 -1.53 21.67
CA LYS A 64 -2.74 -2.84 21.56
C LYS A 64 -2.87 -3.35 20.11
N TYR A 65 -2.96 -2.45 19.12
CA TYR A 65 -3.08 -2.83 17.71
C TYR A 65 -1.74 -3.20 17.05
N ASN A 66 -0.62 -2.72 17.62
CA ASN A 66 0.74 -2.98 17.14
C ASN A 66 1.44 -4.12 17.91
N SER A 67 0.85 -4.58 19.02
CA SER A 67 1.44 -5.60 19.90
C SER A 67 1.27 -7.04 19.42
N VAL A 68 0.21 -7.33 18.68
CA VAL A 68 -0.11 -8.69 18.20
C VAL A 68 0.08 -8.74 16.68
N PRO A 69 0.94 -9.64 16.14
CA PRO A 69 1.20 -9.71 14.70
C PRO A 69 -0.05 -9.92 13.83
N SER A 70 -1.02 -10.73 14.28
CA SER A 70 -2.27 -10.98 13.54
C SER A 70 -3.20 -9.77 13.46
N SER A 71 -3.07 -8.81 14.39
CA SER A 71 -3.80 -7.54 14.33
C SER A 71 -3.01 -6.42 13.67
N ALA A 72 -1.72 -6.63 13.43
CA ALA A 72 -0.87 -5.68 12.73
C ALA A 72 -1.03 -5.85 11.22
N ARG A 73 -0.92 -4.73 10.52
CA ARG A 73 -1.00 -4.71 9.06
C ARG A 73 0.26 -5.26 8.39
N TRP A 74 0.07 -5.79 7.20
CA TRP A 74 1.11 -6.00 6.23
C TRP A 74 1.32 -4.73 5.39
N GLY A 75 2.57 -4.45 5.03
CA GLY A 75 2.95 -3.36 4.14
C GLY A 75 3.62 -3.82 2.85
N LEU A 76 3.71 -2.94 1.86
CA LEU A 76 4.49 -3.12 0.65
C LEU A 76 5.67 -2.15 0.68
N GLY A 77 6.89 -2.67 0.85
CA GLY A 77 8.11 -1.85 0.92
C GLY A 77 8.90 -1.93 -0.37
N ALA A 78 9.46 -0.80 -0.83
CA ALA A 78 10.33 -0.79 -1.99
C ALA A 78 11.56 -1.68 -1.74
N HIS A 79 11.76 -2.72 -2.57
CA HIS A 79 12.86 -3.67 -2.41
C HIS A 79 14.22 -2.95 -2.36
N ASP A 80 14.41 -2.01 -3.27
CA ASP A 80 15.65 -1.26 -3.42
C ASP A 80 15.95 -0.31 -2.26
N ILE A 81 15.01 -0.10 -1.32
CA ILE A 81 15.19 0.72 -0.10
C ILE A 81 15.18 -0.16 1.14
N CYS A 82 14.12 -0.94 1.33
CA CYS A 82 13.86 -1.73 2.53
C CYS A 82 14.63 -3.05 2.58
N PHE A 83 15.18 -3.53 1.46
CA PHE A 83 15.79 -4.87 1.37
C PHE A 83 17.24 -4.84 0.84
N LYS A 84 17.91 -3.68 0.95
CA LYS A 84 19.29 -3.46 0.47
C LYS A 84 20.34 -4.39 1.09
N ASN A 85 20.18 -4.77 2.35
CA ASN A 85 21.14 -5.61 3.08
C ASN A 85 20.42 -6.55 4.07
N GLY A 86 21.15 -7.52 4.61
CA GLY A 86 20.59 -8.57 5.48
C GLY A 86 19.92 -8.04 6.75
N PHE A 87 20.44 -6.94 7.32
CA PHE A 87 19.85 -6.29 8.49
C PHE A 87 18.48 -5.67 8.16
N PHE A 88 18.42 -4.79 7.16
CA PHE A 88 17.16 -4.17 6.74
C PHE A 88 16.16 -5.21 6.25
N LYS A 89 16.60 -6.20 5.47
CA LYS A 89 15.75 -7.33 5.04
C LYS A 89 15.11 -8.04 6.23
N SER A 90 15.88 -8.33 7.28
CA SER A 90 15.36 -8.97 8.49
C SER A 90 14.38 -8.05 9.24
N PHE A 91 14.75 -6.79 9.45
CA PHE A 91 13.91 -5.79 10.12
C PHE A 91 12.55 -5.62 9.44
N PHE A 92 12.53 -5.37 8.12
CA PHE A 92 11.29 -5.17 7.37
C PHE A 92 10.47 -6.44 7.22
N SER A 93 11.11 -7.62 7.07
CA SER A 93 10.38 -8.90 7.03
C SER A 93 9.68 -9.19 8.37
N LEU A 94 10.36 -8.96 9.50
CA LEU A 94 9.76 -9.07 10.85
C LEU A 94 8.73 -7.96 11.12
N GLY A 95 8.79 -6.87 10.36
CA GLY A 95 7.81 -5.80 10.34
C GLY A 95 6.57 -6.07 9.48
N GLN A 96 6.39 -7.30 8.97
CA GLN A 96 5.30 -7.66 8.05
C GLN A 96 5.31 -6.83 6.75
N VAL A 97 6.51 -6.49 6.25
CA VAL A 97 6.66 -5.76 4.98
C VAL A 97 7.07 -6.73 3.88
N LEU A 98 6.33 -6.69 2.77
CA LEU A 98 6.58 -7.49 1.57
C LEU A 98 7.49 -6.73 0.58
N PRO A 99 8.47 -7.42 -0.03
CA PRO A 99 9.46 -6.81 -0.93
C PRO A 99 8.86 -6.48 -2.30
N THR A 100 8.66 -5.20 -2.60
CA THR A 100 8.01 -4.73 -3.82
C THR A 100 9.03 -4.12 -4.77
N TYR A 101 9.16 -4.70 -5.96
CA TYR A 101 10.07 -4.24 -7.00
C TYR A 101 9.43 -3.14 -7.83
N ARG A 102 10.17 -2.06 -8.03
CA ARG A 102 9.74 -0.89 -8.81
C ARG A 102 10.36 -0.96 -10.20
N MET A 103 9.56 -0.73 -11.25
CA MET A 103 10.02 -0.81 -12.66
C MET A 103 11.23 0.09 -12.94
N LEU A 104 11.34 1.22 -12.23
CA LEU A 104 12.47 2.14 -12.36
C LEU A 104 13.82 1.51 -11.97
N HIS A 105 13.83 0.54 -11.06
CA HIS A 105 15.05 -0.04 -10.48
C HIS A 105 15.22 -1.53 -10.80
N SER A 106 14.21 -2.19 -11.36
CA SER A 106 14.27 -3.61 -11.68
C SER A 106 13.33 -3.97 -12.84
N PRO A 107 13.78 -4.78 -13.81
CA PRO A 107 12.91 -5.32 -14.87
C PRO A 107 11.84 -6.27 -14.31
N ASN A 108 12.04 -6.77 -13.10
CA ASN A 108 11.09 -7.65 -12.40
C ASN A 108 10.04 -6.87 -11.60
N GLY A 109 10.06 -5.54 -11.66
CA GLY A 109 9.05 -4.68 -11.06
C GLY A 109 7.76 -4.66 -11.87
N GLY A 110 6.75 -3.99 -11.32
CA GLY A 110 5.49 -3.76 -12.00
C GLY A 110 4.32 -4.54 -11.40
N LEU A 111 3.21 -4.57 -12.15
CA LEU A 111 1.91 -4.95 -11.62
C LEU A 111 1.78 -6.45 -11.29
N PHE A 112 2.43 -7.30 -12.09
CA PHE A 112 2.27 -8.76 -12.04
C PHE A 112 3.36 -9.48 -11.24
N GLN A 113 4.14 -8.74 -10.44
CA GLN A 113 5.19 -9.31 -9.61
C GLN A 113 4.64 -10.30 -8.56
N PRO A 114 5.41 -11.34 -8.17
CA PRO A 114 4.99 -12.33 -7.18
C PRO A 114 4.54 -11.75 -5.84
N THR A 115 5.13 -10.63 -5.43
CA THR A 115 4.79 -9.89 -4.22
C THR A 115 3.34 -9.40 -4.23
N MET A 116 2.83 -8.95 -5.38
CA MET A 116 1.43 -8.53 -5.49
C MET A 116 0.48 -9.72 -5.33
N ALA A 117 0.83 -10.89 -5.90
CA ALA A 117 0.06 -12.10 -5.67
C ALA A 117 0.04 -12.50 -4.19
N GLN A 118 1.16 -12.34 -3.47
CA GLN A 118 1.21 -12.57 -2.03
C GLN A 118 0.33 -11.60 -1.24
N ALA A 119 0.32 -10.31 -1.58
CA ALA A 119 -0.54 -9.33 -0.94
C ALA A 119 -2.03 -9.64 -1.17
N ILE A 120 -2.42 -10.04 -2.40
CA ILE A 120 -3.79 -10.47 -2.70
C ILE A 120 -4.16 -11.69 -1.86
N ARG A 121 -3.26 -12.67 -1.75
CA ARG A 121 -3.48 -13.88 -0.94
C ARG A 121 -3.64 -13.59 0.55
N LEU A 122 -2.91 -12.62 1.09
CA LEU A 122 -3.09 -12.19 2.48
C LEU A 122 -4.47 -11.58 2.73
N VAL A 123 -4.97 -10.77 1.80
CA VAL A 123 -6.30 -10.16 1.90
C VAL A 123 -7.42 -11.18 1.67
N SER A 124 -7.18 -12.20 0.85
CA SER A 124 -8.13 -13.29 0.58
C SER A 124 -8.32 -14.22 1.80
N GLY A 125 -9.50 -14.83 1.84
CA GLY A 125 -9.89 -15.79 2.88
C GLY A 125 -9.55 -17.24 2.51
N PRO A 126 -9.72 -18.18 3.44
CA PRO A 126 -9.33 -19.58 3.28
C PRO A 126 -10.09 -20.33 2.16
N GLY A 127 -11.20 -19.77 1.65
CA GLY A 127 -11.95 -20.33 0.53
C GLY A 127 -11.33 -20.06 -0.85
N ALA A 128 -10.32 -19.17 -0.94
CA ALA A 128 -9.59 -18.95 -2.18
C ALA A 128 -8.60 -20.09 -2.45
N LEU A 129 -8.24 -20.30 -3.72
CA LEU A 129 -7.25 -21.30 -4.10
C LEU A 129 -5.84 -20.75 -3.85
N PHE A 130 -5.08 -21.38 -2.96
CA PHE A 130 -3.71 -20.97 -2.63
C PHE A 130 -2.70 -22.04 -3.05
N PRO A 131 -1.53 -21.64 -3.59
CA PRO A 131 -0.43 -22.56 -3.75
C PRO A 131 0.16 -22.92 -2.38
N LEU A 132 0.38 -24.21 -2.14
CA LEU A 132 1.02 -24.73 -0.92
C LEU A 132 2.55 -24.53 -0.94
N LYS A 133 3.00 -23.28 -1.08
CA LYS A 133 4.42 -22.91 -1.11
C LYS A 133 4.79 -22.11 0.12
N ILE A 134 5.71 -22.62 0.92
CA ILE A 134 6.25 -21.95 2.13
C ILE A 134 7.11 -20.72 1.81
N ALA A 135 7.55 -20.58 0.56
CA ALA A 135 8.37 -19.49 0.08
C ALA A 135 7.95 -19.08 -1.34
N PHE A 136 8.23 -17.84 -1.69
CA PHE A 136 8.07 -17.33 -3.05
C PHE A 136 9.37 -16.66 -3.52
N ARG A 137 9.56 -16.64 -4.84
CA ARG A 137 10.69 -15.93 -5.46
C ARG A 137 10.21 -14.58 -5.94
N ALA A 138 11.02 -13.55 -5.74
CA ALA A 138 10.75 -12.21 -6.25
C ALA A 138 12.04 -11.58 -6.80
N GLY A 139 11.89 -10.70 -7.78
CA GLY A 139 13.03 -10.02 -8.40
C GLY A 139 14.03 -10.97 -9.03
N ASN A 140 15.29 -10.80 -8.64
CA ASN A 140 16.44 -11.57 -9.13
C ASN A 140 16.51 -12.98 -8.50
N ASN A 141 15.39 -13.71 -8.49
CA ASN A 141 15.25 -15.03 -7.89
C ASN A 141 15.51 -15.11 -6.38
N GLU A 142 15.46 -13.97 -5.68
CA GLU A 142 15.56 -13.93 -4.23
C GLU A 142 14.38 -14.66 -3.58
N VAL A 143 14.68 -15.45 -2.56
CA VAL A 143 13.70 -16.25 -1.83
C VAL A 143 13.22 -15.49 -0.60
N PHE A 144 11.90 -15.42 -0.45
CA PHE A 144 11.21 -14.83 0.70
C PHE A 144 10.20 -15.81 1.26
N ALA A 145 9.97 -15.78 2.57
CA ALA A 145 8.91 -16.58 3.19
C ALA A 145 7.54 -16.15 2.64
N SER A 146 6.66 -17.11 2.38
CA SER A 146 5.31 -16.89 1.87
C SER A 146 4.36 -16.74 3.07
N PRO A 147 3.98 -15.53 3.48
CA PRO A 147 3.18 -15.37 4.69
C PRO A 147 1.75 -15.91 4.51
N ALA A 148 1.23 -15.92 3.27
CA ALA A 148 -0.06 -16.50 2.94
C ALA A 148 -0.10 -18.04 3.05
N TYR A 149 1.04 -18.71 3.24
CA TYR A 149 1.07 -20.13 3.59
C TYR A 149 0.38 -20.40 4.94
N TYR A 150 0.50 -19.47 5.89
CA TYR A 150 -0.08 -19.60 7.21
C TYR A 150 -1.54 -19.15 7.20
N ARG A 151 -2.47 -20.04 7.56
CA ARG A 151 -3.92 -19.74 7.61
C ARG A 151 -4.26 -18.55 8.51
N ASN A 152 -3.49 -18.31 9.57
CA ASN A 152 -3.68 -17.16 10.46
C ASN A 152 -3.40 -15.80 9.78
N ASN A 153 -2.77 -15.81 8.60
CA ASN A 153 -2.52 -14.62 7.79
C ASN A 153 -3.52 -14.49 6.62
N HIS A 154 -4.56 -15.33 6.56
CA HIS A 154 -5.68 -15.14 5.63
C HIS A 154 -6.64 -14.11 6.20
N ASN A 155 -7.38 -13.41 5.34
CA ASN A 155 -8.21 -12.27 5.72
C ASN A 155 -7.42 -11.19 6.50
N ALA A 156 -6.12 -11.07 6.24
CA ALA A 156 -5.24 -10.14 6.92
C ALA A 156 -5.55 -8.68 6.54
N TRP A 157 -4.97 -7.79 7.33
CA TRP A 157 -4.98 -6.35 7.04
C TRP A 157 -3.73 -6.00 6.21
N VAL A 158 -3.93 -5.39 5.05
CA VAL A 158 -2.86 -4.88 4.17
C VAL A 158 -3.00 -3.37 4.02
N HIS A 159 -1.89 -2.66 4.15
CA HIS A 159 -1.79 -1.24 3.85
C HIS A 159 -0.94 -1.00 2.62
N VAL A 160 -1.39 -0.08 1.77
CA VAL A 160 -0.69 0.30 0.56
C VAL A 160 -0.64 1.81 0.38
N PHE A 161 0.45 2.26 -0.23
CA PHE A 161 0.67 3.63 -0.69
C PHE A 161 0.61 3.65 -2.23
N PRO A 162 -0.57 3.83 -2.85
CA PRO A 162 -0.72 3.57 -4.28
C PRO A 162 0.03 4.56 -5.19
N GLU A 163 0.47 5.71 -4.69
CA GLU A 163 1.35 6.65 -5.41
C GLU A 163 2.69 5.97 -5.80
N GLY A 164 3.12 4.98 -5.01
CA GLY A 164 4.27 4.12 -5.30
C GLY A 164 5.63 4.82 -5.25
N CYS A 165 5.67 6.07 -4.75
CA CYS A 165 6.84 6.76 -4.23
C CYS A 165 6.38 7.90 -3.32
N VAL A 166 7.31 8.47 -2.56
CA VAL A 166 7.08 9.70 -1.80
C VAL A 166 6.77 10.83 -2.77
N HIS A 167 5.80 11.67 -2.41
CA HIS A 167 5.36 12.85 -3.13
C HIS A 167 5.15 13.99 -2.13
N GLN A 168 6.04 14.98 -2.13
CA GLN A 168 5.93 16.17 -1.30
C GLN A 168 5.56 17.36 -2.15
N HIS A 169 4.35 17.88 -1.98
CA HIS A 169 3.88 19.07 -2.69
C HIS A 169 3.50 20.18 -1.69
N PRO A 170 3.80 21.47 -1.97
CA PRO A 170 3.46 22.56 -1.06
C PRO A 170 1.95 22.64 -0.77
N GLN A 171 1.12 22.40 -1.78
CA GLN A 171 -0.35 22.36 -1.68
C GLN A 171 -0.89 20.98 -1.26
N ARG A 172 -0.03 20.05 -0.82
CA ARG A 172 -0.40 18.69 -0.37
C ARG A 172 -1.22 17.89 -1.39
N THR A 173 -0.97 18.10 -2.68
CA THR A 173 -1.73 17.46 -3.77
C THR A 173 -1.44 15.97 -3.85
N LEU A 174 -2.34 15.21 -4.46
CA LEU A 174 -2.19 13.77 -4.64
C LEU A 174 -1.74 13.43 -6.06
N ARG A 175 -0.87 12.43 -6.19
CA ARG A 175 -0.56 11.84 -7.50
C ARG A 175 -1.65 10.87 -7.94
N TYR A 176 -1.55 10.41 -9.19
CA TYR A 176 -2.30 9.26 -9.64
C TYR A 176 -1.98 8.03 -8.79
N PHE A 177 -2.96 7.14 -8.63
CA PHE A 177 -2.77 5.88 -7.93
C PHE A 177 -2.42 4.78 -8.92
N LYS A 178 -1.38 4.00 -8.62
CA LYS A 178 -0.97 2.86 -9.44
C LYS A 178 -1.95 1.70 -9.30
N TRP A 179 -2.06 0.91 -10.37
CA TRP A 179 -3.04 -0.18 -10.52
C TRP A 179 -2.88 -1.37 -9.55
N GLY A 180 -1.83 -1.40 -8.73
CA GLY A 180 -1.63 -2.44 -7.71
C GLY A 180 -2.79 -2.51 -6.72
N VAL A 181 -3.37 -1.36 -6.35
CA VAL A 181 -4.55 -1.30 -5.49
C VAL A 181 -5.77 -1.91 -6.17
N SER A 182 -5.91 -1.73 -7.48
CA SER A 182 -7.00 -2.31 -8.27
C SER A 182 -6.95 -3.83 -8.23
N ARG A 183 -5.76 -4.43 -8.29
CA ARG A 183 -5.62 -5.89 -8.15
C ARG A 183 -6.09 -6.39 -6.78
N LEU A 184 -5.69 -5.71 -5.70
CA LEU A 184 -6.15 -6.06 -4.36
C LEU A 184 -7.68 -6.00 -4.25
N ILE A 185 -8.31 -5.01 -4.88
CA ILE A 185 -9.77 -4.82 -4.88
C ILE A 185 -10.50 -5.83 -5.77
N LEU A 186 -9.95 -6.18 -6.94
CA LEU A 186 -10.62 -7.01 -7.93
C LEU A 186 -10.42 -8.51 -7.66
N GLU A 187 -9.23 -8.91 -7.22
CA GLU A 187 -8.78 -10.32 -7.19
C GLU A 187 -8.91 -10.99 -5.82
N SER A 188 -9.05 -10.22 -4.73
CA SER A 188 -9.26 -10.77 -3.39
C SER A 188 -10.61 -11.48 -3.27
N ASP A 189 -10.66 -12.64 -2.62
CA ASP A 189 -11.91 -13.37 -2.40
C ASP A 189 -11.91 -13.99 -0.98
N PRO A 190 -12.92 -13.73 -0.13
CA PRO A 190 -14.07 -12.85 -0.37
C PRO A 190 -13.66 -11.38 -0.51
N ALA A 191 -14.60 -10.53 -0.96
CA ALA A 191 -14.33 -9.11 -1.10
C ALA A 191 -13.98 -8.46 0.27
N PRO A 192 -12.90 -7.67 0.35
CA PRO A 192 -12.41 -7.11 1.60
C PRO A 192 -13.17 -5.85 2.01
N GLN A 193 -12.84 -5.31 3.17
CA GLN A 193 -13.16 -3.92 3.51
C GLN A 193 -12.05 -3.00 2.98
N LEU A 194 -12.42 -1.76 2.64
CA LEU A 194 -11.49 -0.71 2.22
C LEU A 194 -11.66 0.51 3.13
N VAL A 195 -10.56 1.05 3.65
CA VAL A 195 -10.54 2.31 4.39
C VAL A 195 -9.53 3.27 3.73
N PRO A 196 -9.98 4.37 3.12
CA PRO A 196 -9.10 5.43 2.67
C PRO A 196 -8.58 6.24 3.86
N ILE A 197 -7.32 6.64 3.80
CA ILE A 197 -6.66 7.44 4.83
C ILE A 197 -5.92 8.57 4.13
N PHE A 198 -6.07 9.80 4.62
CA PHE A 198 -5.25 10.92 4.21
C PHE A 198 -4.29 11.31 5.34
N ILE A 199 -3.02 11.48 5.01
CA ILE A 199 -1.96 11.88 5.95
C ILE A 199 -1.34 13.21 5.53
N ASP A 200 -1.07 14.05 6.53
CA ASP A 200 -0.29 15.29 6.38
C ASP A 200 0.68 15.49 7.56
N GLY A 201 1.73 16.28 7.33
CA GLY A 201 2.71 16.71 8.33
C GLY A 201 3.95 15.83 8.45
N PHE A 202 3.91 14.58 7.95
CA PHE A 202 5.10 13.72 7.94
C PHE A 202 6.19 14.20 6.98
N SER A 203 5.82 14.98 5.95
CA SER A 203 6.77 15.72 5.12
C SER A 203 7.53 16.78 5.92
N ASP A 204 6.91 17.37 6.95
CA ASP A 204 7.56 18.41 7.76
C ASP A 204 8.52 17.79 8.78
N ILE A 205 8.29 16.53 9.17
CA ILE A 205 9.23 15.71 9.96
C ILE A 205 10.46 15.32 9.12
N MET A 206 10.25 14.88 7.87
CA MET A 206 11.32 14.46 6.96
C MET A 206 11.16 15.04 5.55
N PRO A 207 11.52 16.32 5.34
CA PRO A 207 11.43 16.96 4.03
C PRO A 207 12.41 16.36 3.03
N GLU A 208 12.06 16.23 1.75
CA GLU A 208 12.96 15.72 0.72
C GLU A 208 14.13 16.67 0.43
N ASP A 209 13.90 17.97 0.54
CA ASP A 209 14.89 19.04 0.34
C ASP A 209 15.81 19.27 1.56
N ARG A 210 15.69 18.46 2.62
CA ARG A 210 16.41 18.67 3.87
C ARG A 210 17.94 18.67 3.72
N HIS A 211 18.56 19.58 4.46
CA HIS A 211 20.03 19.69 4.59
C HIS A 211 20.55 18.88 5.79
N TRP A 212 21.86 18.90 5.99
CA TRP A 212 22.51 18.19 7.08
C TRP A 212 21.99 18.66 8.47
N PRO A 213 21.70 17.74 9.42
CA PRO A 213 21.74 16.27 9.31
C PRO A 213 20.51 15.69 8.60
N ARG A 214 20.75 14.95 7.51
CA ARG A 214 19.68 14.36 6.67
C ARG A 214 19.01 13.12 7.26
N TRP A 215 19.60 12.53 8.28
CA TRP A 215 19.12 11.30 8.91
C TRP A 215 18.20 11.56 10.11
N ALA A 216 18.20 12.79 10.65
CA ALA A 216 17.49 13.12 11.88
C ALA A 216 16.07 13.65 11.57
N PRO A 217 15.01 13.01 12.10
CA PRO A 217 13.64 13.52 12.01
C PRO A 217 13.48 14.84 12.77
N ARG A 218 12.75 15.80 12.20
CA ARG A 218 12.37 17.05 12.90
C ARG A 218 11.24 16.80 13.89
N ILE A 219 11.18 17.61 14.93
CA ILE A 219 10.14 17.59 15.97
C ILE A 219 9.26 18.84 15.88
N GLY A 220 8.13 18.84 16.56
CA GLY A 220 7.19 19.97 16.61
C GLY A 220 6.32 20.10 15.37
N ALA A 221 6.24 19.06 14.54
CA ALA A 221 5.37 19.07 13.35
C ALA A 221 3.90 18.94 13.76
N LYS A 222 3.02 19.52 12.93
CA LYS A 222 1.57 19.32 13.03
C LYS A 222 1.16 18.18 12.13
N ILE A 223 0.79 17.07 12.73
CA ILE A 223 0.43 15.84 12.06
C ILE A 223 -1.08 15.73 12.00
N ARG A 224 -1.60 15.45 10.80
CA ARG A 224 -3.01 15.16 10.60
C ARG A 224 -3.18 13.79 9.96
N VAL A 225 -3.99 12.94 10.59
CA VAL A 225 -4.37 11.64 10.04
C VAL A 225 -5.89 11.56 9.98
N ILE A 226 -6.43 11.50 8.78
CA ILE A 226 -7.87 11.46 8.53
C ILE A 226 -8.22 10.09 8.01
N TYR A 227 -8.99 9.35 8.80
CA TYR A 227 -9.53 8.05 8.44
C TYR A 227 -10.91 8.24 7.81
N GLY A 228 -11.08 7.73 6.59
CA GLY A 228 -12.38 7.69 5.94
C GLY A 228 -13.25 6.56 6.46
N GLU A 229 -14.48 6.51 5.96
CA GLU A 229 -15.42 5.45 6.31
C GLU A 229 -14.97 4.10 5.73
N ALA A 230 -15.24 3.03 6.48
CA ALA A 230 -14.99 1.68 6.01
C ALA A 230 -16.05 1.25 5.01
N LEU A 231 -15.59 0.88 3.81
CA LEU A 231 -16.42 0.51 2.69
C LEU A 231 -16.35 -1.00 2.47
N GLU A 232 -17.50 -1.62 2.22
CA GLU A 232 -17.54 -3.00 1.76
C GLU A 232 -17.24 -3.04 0.26
N VAL A 233 -16.10 -3.61 -0.12
CA VAL A 233 -15.65 -3.65 -1.53
C VAL A 233 -16.64 -4.43 -2.41
N GLY A 234 -17.32 -5.42 -1.84
CA GLY A 234 -18.35 -6.20 -2.55
C GLY A 234 -19.51 -5.35 -3.07
N ASP A 235 -19.84 -4.27 -2.37
CA ASP A 235 -20.92 -3.35 -2.73
C ASP A 235 -20.38 -2.16 -3.53
N ALA A 236 -19.33 -1.51 -3.03
CA ALA A 236 -18.76 -0.31 -3.64
C ALA A 236 -18.14 -0.56 -5.03
N PHE A 237 -17.60 -1.76 -5.27
CA PHE A 237 -16.98 -2.15 -6.55
C PHE A 237 -17.70 -3.34 -7.20
N LYS A 238 -19.00 -3.50 -6.94
CA LYS A 238 -19.79 -4.66 -7.38
C LYS A 238 -19.71 -4.88 -8.88
N GLU A 239 -19.88 -3.83 -9.67
CA GLU A 239 -19.85 -3.89 -11.14
C GLU A 239 -18.45 -4.26 -11.64
N GLN A 240 -17.43 -3.54 -11.14
CA GLN A 240 -16.04 -3.73 -11.55
C GLN A 240 -15.57 -5.15 -11.23
N ARG A 241 -15.92 -5.66 -10.04
CA ARG A 241 -15.62 -7.03 -9.63
C ARG A 241 -16.38 -8.07 -10.45
N SER A 242 -17.64 -7.80 -10.82
CA SER A 242 -18.42 -8.69 -11.68
C SER A 242 -17.80 -8.81 -13.07
N ARG A 243 -17.37 -7.69 -13.66
CA ARG A 243 -16.66 -7.64 -14.94
C ARG A 243 -15.35 -8.43 -14.88
N TRP A 244 -14.53 -8.21 -13.83
CA TRP A 244 -13.30 -8.98 -13.61
C TRP A 244 -13.56 -10.48 -13.47
N LYS A 245 -14.51 -10.87 -12.62
CA LYS A 245 -14.87 -12.29 -12.42
C LYS A 245 -15.34 -12.94 -13.72
N SER A 246 -16.11 -12.24 -14.55
CA SER A 246 -16.55 -12.76 -15.86
C SER A 246 -15.38 -12.98 -16.82
N MET A 247 -14.43 -12.03 -16.91
CA MET A 247 -13.22 -12.21 -17.73
C MET A 247 -12.40 -13.42 -17.26
N VAL A 248 -12.16 -13.53 -15.95
CA VAL A 248 -11.40 -14.65 -15.36
C VAL A 248 -12.09 -15.99 -15.61
N GLN A 249 -13.41 -16.08 -15.43
CA GLN A 249 -14.17 -17.32 -15.66
C GLN A 249 -14.10 -17.81 -17.12
N LYS A 250 -14.08 -16.88 -18.09
CA LYS A 250 -13.90 -17.23 -19.51
C LYS A 250 -12.53 -17.87 -19.74
N GLU A 251 -11.48 -17.29 -19.15
CA GLU A 251 -10.11 -17.83 -19.23
C GLU A 251 -9.99 -19.18 -18.50
N GLU A 252 -10.55 -19.33 -17.31
CA GLU A 252 -10.56 -20.60 -16.57
C GLU A 252 -11.25 -21.71 -17.38
N LYS A 253 -12.37 -21.39 -18.05
CA LYS A 253 -13.08 -22.33 -18.91
C LYS A 253 -12.26 -22.70 -20.15
N ALA A 254 -11.60 -21.72 -20.77
CA ALA A 254 -10.76 -21.95 -21.94
C ALA A 254 -9.51 -22.80 -21.59
N LEU A 255 -8.92 -22.58 -20.42
CA LEU A 255 -7.76 -23.32 -19.92
C LEU A 255 -8.11 -24.66 -19.28
N GLY A 256 -9.39 -24.89 -18.94
CA GLY A 256 -9.84 -26.09 -18.22
C GLY A 256 -9.30 -26.21 -16.79
N LYS A 257 -8.80 -25.12 -16.19
CA LYS A 257 -8.28 -25.09 -14.82
C LYS A 257 -8.77 -23.84 -14.08
N ARG A 258 -8.94 -23.96 -12.76
CA ARG A 258 -9.09 -22.79 -11.89
C ARG A 258 -7.73 -22.16 -11.63
N LEU A 259 -7.70 -20.85 -11.44
CA LEU A 259 -6.49 -20.08 -11.20
C LEU A 259 -6.26 -19.89 -9.71
N ASP A 260 -4.98 -19.82 -9.32
CA ASP A 260 -4.62 -19.49 -7.94
C ASP A 260 -4.98 -18.03 -7.63
N ALA A 261 -5.25 -17.73 -6.36
CA ALA A 261 -5.42 -16.36 -5.90
C ALA A 261 -4.18 -15.50 -6.26
N GLY A 262 -4.43 -14.39 -6.95
CA GLY A 262 -3.40 -13.47 -7.45
C GLY A 262 -2.68 -13.93 -8.72
N GLU A 263 -3.04 -15.08 -9.31
CA GLU A 263 -2.64 -15.48 -10.65
C GLU A 263 -3.48 -14.70 -11.68
N VAL A 264 -2.81 -14.10 -12.66
CA VAL A 264 -3.46 -13.38 -13.77
C VAL A 264 -3.10 -14.10 -15.07
N PRO A 265 -4.08 -14.54 -15.88
CA PRO A 265 -3.84 -15.10 -17.20
C PRO A 265 -3.05 -14.15 -18.08
N GLU A 266 -2.16 -14.68 -18.92
CA GLU A 266 -1.33 -13.86 -19.82
C GLU A 266 -2.19 -12.99 -20.74
N SER A 267 -3.29 -13.54 -21.25
CA SER A 267 -4.30 -12.86 -22.06
C SER A 267 -4.88 -11.62 -21.38
N LEU A 268 -5.04 -11.62 -20.05
CA LEU A 268 -5.64 -10.53 -19.27
C LEU A 268 -4.62 -9.52 -18.72
N LYS A 269 -3.31 -9.73 -18.94
CA LYS A 269 -2.31 -8.75 -18.52
C LYS A 269 -2.45 -7.46 -19.31
N ASP A 270 -2.48 -7.58 -20.64
CA ASP A 270 -2.53 -6.46 -21.59
C ASP A 270 -3.90 -6.29 -22.26
N HIS A 271 -4.93 -7.02 -21.79
CA HIS A 271 -6.28 -6.89 -22.34
C HIS A 271 -6.84 -5.47 -22.12
N PRO A 272 -7.35 -4.79 -23.18
CA PRO A 272 -7.82 -3.41 -23.07
C PRO A 272 -8.89 -3.19 -22.01
N GLU A 273 -9.86 -4.11 -21.90
CA GLU A 273 -10.91 -4.01 -20.87
C GLU A 273 -10.34 -4.20 -19.45
N ALA A 274 -9.33 -5.07 -19.28
CA ALA A 274 -8.72 -5.30 -17.97
C ALA A 274 -7.87 -4.10 -17.54
N ILE A 275 -7.19 -3.45 -18.49
CA ILE A 275 -6.46 -2.19 -18.26
C ILE A 275 -7.43 -1.09 -17.85
N GLN A 276 -8.49 -0.88 -18.64
CA GLN A 276 -9.49 0.15 -18.37
C GLN A 276 -10.14 -0.04 -16.99
N LEU A 277 -10.48 -1.28 -16.65
CA LEU A 277 -11.02 -1.63 -15.34
C LEU A 277 -10.05 -1.29 -14.19
N ARG A 278 -8.75 -1.52 -14.38
CA ARG A 278 -7.73 -1.19 -13.37
C ARG A 278 -7.58 0.33 -13.22
N ILE A 279 -7.66 1.09 -14.31
CA ILE A 279 -7.64 2.56 -14.30
C ILE A 279 -8.84 3.09 -13.52
N GLU A 280 -10.05 2.62 -13.85
CA GLU A 280 -11.30 2.99 -13.18
C GLU A 280 -11.21 2.79 -11.67
N VAL A 281 -10.84 1.57 -11.23
CA VAL A 281 -10.74 1.25 -9.80
C VAL A 281 -9.67 2.10 -9.11
N ALA A 282 -8.48 2.26 -9.71
CA ALA A 282 -7.41 3.05 -9.11
C ALA A 282 -7.82 4.52 -8.94
N LYS A 283 -8.49 5.09 -9.95
CA LYS A 283 -9.00 6.45 -9.91
C LYS A 283 -10.05 6.62 -8.83
N THR A 284 -11.04 5.73 -8.75
CA THR A 284 -12.06 5.77 -7.69
C THR A 284 -11.44 5.76 -6.29
N VAL A 285 -10.42 4.94 -6.08
CA VAL A 285 -9.71 4.89 -4.78
C VAL A 285 -8.91 6.17 -4.52
N ARG A 286 -8.28 6.76 -5.55
CA ARG A 286 -7.62 8.07 -5.43
C ARG A 286 -8.62 9.15 -5.02
N ASP A 287 -9.79 9.16 -5.67
CA ASP A 287 -10.83 10.15 -5.43
C ASP A 287 -11.38 10.03 -3.99
N MET A 288 -11.47 8.83 -3.43
CA MET A 288 -11.79 8.64 -2.00
C MET A 288 -10.77 9.32 -1.07
N VAL A 289 -9.46 9.23 -1.36
CA VAL A 289 -8.42 9.93 -0.57
C VAL A 289 -8.44 11.43 -0.84
N GLN A 290 -8.75 11.85 -2.07
CA GLN A 290 -8.93 13.25 -2.44
C GLN A 290 -10.07 13.90 -1.65
N GLU A 291 -11.19 13.20 -1.46
CA GLU A 291 -12.32 13.72 -0.67
C GLU A 291 -11.94 13.98 0.79
N LEU A 292 -11.14 13.10 1.41
CA LEU A 292 -10.61 13.32 2.75
C LEU A 292 -9.70 14.54 2.80
N ARG A 293 -8.86 14.72 1.79
CA ARG A 293 -8.01 15.90 1.64
C ARG A 293 -8.85 17.18 1.50
N LEU A 294 -9.87 17.20 0.66
CA LEU A 294 -10.74 18.37 0.49
C LEU A 294 -11.47 18.74 1.79
N ARG A 295 -11.95 17.72 2.51
CA ARG A 295 -12.58 17.89 3.83
C ARG A 295 -11.65 18.51 4.86
N ALA A 296 -10.35 18.23 4.76
CA ALA A 296 -9.31 18.82 5.61
C ALA A 296 -9.03 20.30 5.32
N GLY A 297 -9.66 20.89 4.29
CA GLY A 297 -9.55 22.30 3.93
C GLY A 297 -8.48 22.62 2.88
N TYR A 298 -7.87 21.61 2.23
CA TYR A 298 -6.91 21.87 1.14
C TYR A 298 -7.63 22.23 -0.17
N PRO A 299 -7.03 23.07 -1.03
CA PRO A 299 -7.65 23.50 -2.29
C PRO A 299 -7.82 22.34 -3.27
N GLN A 300 -8.76 22.47 -4.21
CA GLN A 300 -8.96 21.47 -5.26
C GLN A 300 -7.67 21.21 -6.06
N ASP A 301 -7.38 19.94 -6.31
CA ASP A 301 -6.23 19.53 -7.12
C ASP A 301 -6.49 19.85 -8.60
N ASP A 302 -5.41 20.10 -9.34
CA ASP A 302 -5.47 20.05 -10.80
C ASP A 302 -5.90 18.64 -11.23
N PRO A 303 -6.98 18.48 -12.02
CA PRO A 303 -7.42 17.18 -12.52
C PRO A 303 -6.33 16.40 -13.25
N ALA A 304 -5.36 17.08 -13.87
CA ALA A 304 -4.21 16.44 -14.51
C ALA A 304 -3.39 15.60 -13.53
N PHE A 305 -3.31 15.97 -12.25
CA PHE A 305 -2.54 15.20 -11.27
C PHE A 305 -3.07 13.78 -11.03
N ALA A 306 -4.32 13.49 -11.41
CA ALA A 306 -4.90 12.14 -11.37
C ALA A 306 -4.46 11.25 -12.56
N LEU A 307 -3.84 11.82 -13.59
CA LEU A 307 -3.42 11.12 -14.81
C LEU A 307 -1.97 10.66 -14.69
N ALA A 308 -1.65 9.45 -15.18
CA ALA A 308 -0.30 8.93 -15.10
C ALA A 308 0.66 9.70 -16.03
N GLU A 309 0.13 10.14 -17.17
CA GLU A 309 0.79 10.90 -18.23
C GLU A 309 1.36 12.22 -17.71
N THR A 310 0.67 12.89 -16.78
CA THR A 310 1.14 14.12 -16.14
C THR A 310 2.41 13.93 -15.34
N TRP A 311 2.69 12.71 -14.90
CA TRP A 311 3.86 12.35 -14.11
C TRP A 311 4.82 11.43 -14.86
N GLU A 312 4.60 11.25 -16.16
CA GLU A 312 5.54 10.52 -17.00
C GLU A 312 6.86 11.31 -17.00
N ARG A 313 7.92 10.68 -16.48
CA ARG A 313 9.22 11.32 -16.42
C ARG A 313 9.73 11.45 -17.84
N ASP A 314 9.86 12.68 -18.31
CA ASP A 314 10.48 13.06 -19.57
C ASP A 314 11.77 12.23 -19.76
N PRO A 315 11.89 11.41 -20.83
CA PRO A 315 13.06 10.58 -21.01
C PRO A 315 14.27 11.51 -21.20
N LYS A 316 15.14 11.57 -20.18
CA LYS A 316 16.49 12.20 -20.12
C LYS A 316 16.58 13.62 -19.52
N LYS A 317 16.37 13.78 -18.21
CA LYS A 317 17.03 14.87 -17.45
C LYS A 317 17.81 14.35 -16.25
N LYS A 318 18.95 15.01 -16.02
CA LYS A 318 20.21 14.53 -15.42
C LYS A 318 20.05 13.73 -14.12
N GLN A 319 20.65 12.54 -14.11
CA GLN A 319 20.87 11.74 -12.90
C GLN A 319 22.02 12.34 -12.08
N TYR A 320 21.86 12.45 -10.76
CA TYR A 320 22.98 12.67 -9.85
C TYR A 320 23.04 11.55 -8.81
N LYS A 321 24.23 11.28 -8.27
CA LYS A 321 24.38 10.32 -7.19
C LYS A 321 23.88 10.90 -5.87
N SER A 322 22.93 10.22 -5.26
CA SER A 322 22.47 10.45 -3.90
C SER A 322 23.65 10.37 -2.93
N PRO A 323 23.88 11.39 -2.10
CA PRO A 323 24.91 11.35 -1.06
C PRO A 323 24.57 10.38 0.09
N VAL A 324 23.38 9.77 0.08
CA VAL A 324 22.88 8.91 1.18
C VAL A 324 23.19 7.44 0.92
N ASP A 325 23.23 7.02 -0.35
CA ASP A 325 23.24 5.61 -0.74
C ASP A 325 23.86 5.34 -2.12
N ASP A 326 24.57 6.31 -2.71
CA ASP A 326 25.14 6.25 -4.07
C ASP A 326 24.12 5.96 -5.19
N GLY A 327 22.82 5.95 -4.88
CA GLY A 327 21.73 5.72 -5.82
C GLY A 327 21.51 6.91 -6.77
N LEU A 328 21.15 6.65 -8.01
CA LEU A 328 20.85 7.71 -8.98
C LEU A 328 19.49 8.32 -8.67
N VAL A 329 19.48 9.61 -8.34
CA VAL A 329 18.26 10.39 -8.08
C VAL A 329 18.01 11.31 -9.26
N HIS A 330 16.74 11.42 -9.65
CA HIS A 330 16.29 12.32 -10.70
C HIS A 330 15.95 13.67 -10.05
N LYS A 331 16.50 14.76 -10.61
CA LYS A 331 16.09 16.13 -10.25
C LYS A 331 14.75 16.43 -10.94
N GLU A 332 13.80 17.02 -10.21
CA GLU A 332 12.59 17.63 -10.78
C GLU A 332 12.93 18.76 -11.77
#